data_AF-A0A7C2QR92-F1
#
_entry.id   AF-A0A7C2QR92-F1
#
_cell.length_a   1.000
_cell.length_b   1.000
_cell.length_c   1.000
_cell.angle_alpha   90.00
_cell.angle_beta   90.00
_cell.angle_gamma   90.00
#
_symmetry.space_group_name_H-M   'P 1'
#
loop_
_entity.id
_entity.type
_entity.pdbx_description
1 polymer ?
#
loop_
_entity_poly.entity_id
_entity_poly.type
_entity_poly.pdbx_seq_one_letter_code
_entity_poly.pdbx_strand_id
1 'polypeptide(L)' 'ARDYVDAIPLMERYRVDLEDALHLATALRLGARRIVSNDADFDRTPLKRVF' A
#
# COMPACT_ATOMS: atom_id res chain seq x y z
N ALA A 1 13.43 6.03 7.00
CA ALA A 1 12.36 5.66 6.07
C ALA A 1 12.17 6.79 5.07
N ARG A 2 12.08 6.50 3.77
CA ARG A 2 11.77 7.48 2.70
C ARG A 2 10.51 7.06 1.93
N ASP A 3 9.58 6.39 2.63
CA ASP A 3 8.39 5.78 2.05
C ASP A 3 7.47 6.82 1.37
N TYR A 4 7.55 8.10 1.79
CA TYR A 4 6.87 9.21 1.14
C TYR A 4 7.32 9.48 -0.30
N VAL A 5 8.55 9.08 -0.68
CA VAL A 5 9.05 9.19 -2.06
C VAL A 5 8.36 8.17 -2.96
N ASP A 6 8.15 6.96 -2.44
CA ASP A 6 7.51 5.87 -3.17
C ASP A 6 5.97 5.98 -3.16
N ALA A 7 5.39 6.72 -2.20
CA ALA A 7 3.94 6.87 -2.09
C ALA A 7 3.30 7.51 -3.33
N ILE A 8 3.89 8.60 -3.87
CA ILE A 8 3.33 9.30 -5.04
C ILE A 8 3.15 8.36 -6.26
N PRO A 9 4.18 7.63 -6.73
CA PRO A 9 4.00 6.71 -7.85
C PRO A 9 3.07 5.52 -7.51
N LEU A 10 2.96 5.13 -6.24
CA LEU A 10 2.03 4.07 -5.81
C LEU A 10 0.57 4.53 -5.85
N MET A 11 0.28 5.79 -5.47
CA MET A 11 -1.04 6.38 -5.62
C MET A 11 -1.50 6.33 -7.07
N GLU A 12 -0.65 6.76 -8.01
CA GLU A 12 -0.98 6.76 -9.44
C GLU A 12 -1.17 5.32 -9.97
N ARG A 13 -0.28 4.41 -9.58
CA ARG A 13 -0.28 3.02 -10.08
C ARG A 13 -1.48 2.22 -9.61
N TYR A 14 -1.83 2.34 -8.32
CA TYR A 14 -2.88 1.52 -7.70
C TYR A 14 -4.17 2.28 -7.43
N ARG A 15 -4.20 3.59 -7.77
CA ARG A 15 -5.33 4.51 -7.58
C ARG A 15 -5.81 4.60 -6.13
N VAL A 16 -4.90 4.42 -5.19
CA VAL A 16 -5.13 4.56 -3.75
C VAL A 16 -4.83 5.99 -3.29
N ASP A 17 -5.35 6.38 -2.14
CA ASP A 17 -5.03 7.67 -1.56
C ASP A 17 -3.61 7.72 -0.97
N LEU A 18 -3.22 8.88 -0.45
CA LEU A 18 -1.87 9.09 0.08
C LEU A 18 -1.60 8.24 1.33
N GLU A 19 -2.60 8.05 2.20
CA GLU A 19 -2.46 7.27 3.43
C GLU A 19 -2.19 5.80 3.08
N ASP A 20 -3.01 5.25 2.19
CA ASP A 20 -2.87 3.88 1.70
C ASP A 20 -1.55 3.67 0.95
N ALA A 21 -1.12 4.66 0.17
CA ALA A 21 0.16 4.59 -0.52
C ALA A 21 1.36 4.57 0.43
N LEU A 22 1.29 5.27 1.57
CA LEU A 22 2.31 5.23 2.62
C LEU A 22 2.33 3.87 3.34
N HIS A 23 1.16 3.32 3.63
CA HIS A 23 1.04 1.96 4.15
C HIS A 23 1.63 0.94 3.18
N LEU A 24 1.31 1.05 1.89
CA LEU A 24 1.82 0.18 0.84
C LEU A 24 3.33 0.30 0.66
N ALA A 25 3.88 1.52 0.60
CA ALA A 25 5.33 1.75 0.49
C ALA A 25 6.09 1.09 1.66
N THR A 26 5.58 1.28 2.88
CA THR A 26 6.13 0.67 4.09
C THR A 26 6.09 -0.87 4.02
N ALA A 27 4.94 -1.42 3.63
CA ALA A 27 4.73 -2.86 3.52
C ALA A 27 5.67 -3.50 2.48
N LEU A 28 5.79 -2.91 1.30
CA LEU A 28 6.69 -3.39 0.23
C LEU A 28 8.16 -3.32 0.66
N ARG A 29 8.59 -2.22 1.28
CA ARG A 29 9.96 -2.08 1.80
C ARG A 29 10.31 -3.15 2.84
N LEU A 30 9.34 -3.55 3.66
CA LEU A 30 9.51 -4.60 4.68
C LEU A 30 9.27 -6.01 4.14
N GLY A 31 8.95 -6.17 2.86
CA GLY A 31 8.66 -7.47 2.24
C GLY A 31 7.36 -8.11 2.74
N ALA A 32 6.43 -7.32 3.27
CA ALA A 32 5.11 -7.81 3.67
C ALA A 32 4.32 -8.28 2.43
N ARG A 33 3.56 -9.36 2.61
CA ARG A 33 2.73 -9.95 1.54
C ARG A 33 1.23 -9.92 1.83
N ARG A 34 0.86 -9.49 3.04
CA ARG A 34 -0.52 -9.46 3.54
C ARG A 34 -0.75 -8.18 4.31
N ILE A 35 -1.98 -7.69 4.25
CA ILE A 35 -2.46 -6.57 5.05
C ILE A 35 -3.78 -6.95 5.71
N VAL A 36 -3.87 -6.73 7.02
CA VAL A 36 -5.14 -6.85 7.75
C VAL A 36 -5.82 -5.50 7.65
N SER A 37 -6.89 -5.41 6.86
CA SER A 37 -7.63 -4.16 6.68
C SER A 37 -9.07 -4.42 6.22
N ASN A 38 -9.99 -3.61 6.71
CA ASN A 38 -11.35 -3.54 6.21
C ASN A 38 -11.45 -2.71 4.90
N ASP A 39 -10.39 -2.00 4.53
CA ASP A 39 -10.35 -1.17 3.34
C ASP A 39 -10.12 -2.01 2.07
N ALA A 40 -11.13 -2.03 1.19
CA ALA A 40 -11.10 -2.76 -0.05
C ALA A 40 -10.12 -2.17 -1.08
N ASP A 41 -9.65 -0.93 -0.90
CA ASP A 41 -8.72 -0.29 -1.83
C ASP A 41 -7.39 -1.05 -1.93
N PHE A 42 -6.99 -1.75 -0.87
CA PHE A 42 -5.82 -2.64 -0.88
C PHE A 42 -5.94 -3.83 -1.82
N ASP A 43 -7.16 -4.21 -2.25
CA ASP A 43 -7.36 -5.27 -3.26
C ASP A 43 -6.78 -4.87 -4.63
N ARG A 44 -6.52 -3.58 -4.86
CA ARG A 44 -5.86 -3.08 -6.06
C ARG A 44 -4.33 -3.19 -5.99
N THR A 45 -3.78 -3.49 -4.82
CA THR A 45 -2.34 -3.50 -4.56
C THR A 45 -1.77 -4.94 -4.63
N PRO A 46 -0.44 -5.13 -4.59
CA PRO A 46 0.17 -6.45 -4.51
C PRO A 46 -0.03 -7.17 -3.17
N LEU A 47 -0.57 -6.49 -2.14
CA LEU A 47 -0.80 -7.09 -0.84
C LEU A 47 -2.08 -7.93 -0.88
N LYS A 48 -2.03 -9.14 -0.31
CA LYS A 48 -3.26 -9.90 -0.06
C LYS A 48 -3.98 -9.31 1.15
N ARG A 49 -5.13 -8.67 0.93
CA ARG A 49 -6.00 -8.24 2.02
C ARG A 49 -6.61 -9.44 2.74
N VAL A 50 -6.58 -9.37 4.07
CA VAL A 50 -7.22 -10.33 4.98
C VAL A 50 -7.99 -9.57 6.05
N PHE A 51 -8.97 -10.23 6.66
CA PHE A 51 -9.81 -9.71 7.73
C PHE A 51 -9.62 -10.56 8.98
#